data_AF-A0A1T5P8I1-F1
#
_entry.id   AF-A0A1T5P8I1-F1
#
_cell.length_a   1.000
_cell.length_b   1.000
_cell.length_c   1.000
_cell.angle_alpha   90.00
_cell.angle_beta   90.00
_cell.angle_gamma   90.00
#
_symmetry.space_group_name_H-M   'P 1'
#
loop_
_entity.id
_entity.type
_entity.pdbx_description
1 polymer ?
#
loop_
_entity_poly.entity_id
_entity_poly.type
_entity_poly.pdbx_seq_one_letter_code
_entity_poly.pdbx_strand_id
1 'polypeptide(L)'
;MKYCNNCGVILEDDMQICPLCGYEAGTNSASPEPVVSQPAATLTRQQKKLVWEIVSLVLISSIIAALLINLIVNKTISWSEYPVAVCLTIFSYVSFFAFWSGSSAARMLGGFITSAVLLLLLDTFTGGLSWAATIAIPVLLVASLITAIFLSITRHTVSKGVNLIAYAFIGSAVLCVAIEGILSFCHTRTIRLEWSLIVCLCVLLVAIALLFLHFRLKKGRSLEKTFHR
;
A
#
# COMPACT_ATOMS: atom_id res chain seq x y z
N MET A 1 -5.66 32.74 -14.40
CA MET A 1 -5.21 31.72 -13.42
C MET A 1 -6.20 30.57 -13.36
N LYS A 2 -5.93 29.49 -14.09
CA LYS A 2 -6.71 28.24 -14.03
C LYS A 2 -6.26 27.41 -12.82
N TYR A 3 -7.16 26.68 -12.17
CA TYR A 3 -6.83 25.73 -11.11
C TYR A 3 -7.22 24.32 -11.57
N CYS A 4 -6.36 23.34 -11.28
CA CYS A 4 -6.64 21.93 -11.52
C CYS A 4 -7.63 21.45 -10.46
N ASN A 5 -8.88 21.21 -10.86
CA ASN A 5 -9.93 20.75 -9.95
C ASN A 5 -9.66 19.36 -9.34
N ASN A 6 -8.82 18.54 -9.99
CA ASN A 6 -8.45 17.21 -9.51
C ASN A 6 -7.29 17.23 -8.49
N CYS A 7 -6.27 18.03 -8.76
CA CYS A 7 -5.00 17.99 -8.04
C CYS A 7 -4.72 19.23 -7.17
N GLY A 8 -5.53 20.28 -7.28
CA GLY A 8 -5.38 21.53 -6.53
C GLY A 8 -4.16 22.36 -6.94
N VAL A 9 -3.59 22.08 -8.11
CA VAL A 9 -2.44 22.80 -8.68
C VAL A 9 -2.95 23.90 -9.61
N ILE A 10 -2.58 25.15 -9.42
CA ILE A 10 -2.82 26.24 -10.38
C ILE A 10 -1.99 25.95 -11.63
N LEU A 11 -2.64 26.12 -12.77
CA LEU A 11 -2.11 25.96 -14.10
C LEU A 11 -1.80 27.36 -14.66
N GLU A 12 -0.73 27.45 -15.44
CA GLU A 12 -0.47 28.61 -16.29
C GLU A 12 -1.60 28.74 -17.35
N ASP A 13 -1.88 29.95 -17.81
CA ASP A 13 -3.08 30.25 -18.59
C ASP A 13 -3.08 29.56 -19.98
N ASP A 14 -1.91 29.19 -20.48
CA ASP A 14 -1.64 28.45 -21.72
C ASP A 14 -1.76 26.92 -21.56
N MET A 15 -1.70 26.39 -20.33
CA MET A 15 -1.81 24.96 -20.08
C MET A 15 -3.26 24.49 -20.09
N GLN A 16 -3.60 23.66 -21.08
CA GLN A 16 -4.90 23.00 -21.20
C GLN A 16 -4.96 21.66 -20.46
N ILE A 17 -3.82 21.06 -20.10
CA ILE A 17 -3.72 19.76 -19.44
C ILE A 17 -2.77 19.87 -18.26
N CYS A 18 -3.16 19.33 -17.10
CA CYS A 18 -2.31 19.33 -15.93
C CYS A 18 -1.16 18.30 -16.06
N PRO A 19 0.12 18.72 -15.96
CA PRO A 19 1.26 17.81 -16.10
C PRO A 19 1.40 16.81 -14.94
N LEU A 20 0.72 17.04 -13.82
CA LEU A 20 0.81 16.21 -12.61
C LEU A 20 -0.23 15.09 -12.55
N CYS A 21 -1.42 15.30 -13.12
CA CYS A 21 -2.52 14.33 -13.05
C CYS A 21 -3.22 14.09 -14.38
N GLY A 22 -2.80 14.76 -15.46
CA GLY A 22 -3.38 14.62 -16.80
C GLY A 22 -4.77 15.22 -16.95
N TYR A 23 -5.27 15.96 -15.96
CA TYR A 23 -6.63 16.51 -15.97
C TYR A 23 -6.72 17.81 -16.79
N GLU A 24 -7.76 17.96 -17.62
CA GLU A 24 -7.95 19.16 -18.44
C GLU A 24 -8.28 20.39 -17.57
N ALA A 25 -7.61 21.49 -17.88
CA ALA A 25 -7.71 22.76 -17.18
C ALA A 25 -9.03 23.46 -17.56
N GLY A 26 -10.06 23.29 -16.71
CA GLY A 26 -11.39 23.84 -16.95
C GLY A 26 -11.39 25.32 -17.31
N THR A 27 -11.96 25.64 -18.48
CA THR A 27 -12.26 27.00 -18.92
C THR A 27 -13.55 27.52 -18.28
N ASN A 28 -13.43 28.71 -17.68
CA ASN A 28 -14.44 29.75 -17.46
C ASN A 28 -15.16 29.83 -16.10
N SER A 29 -14.94 31.00 -15.52
CA SER A 29 -15.57 31.74 -14.41
C SER A 29 -17.10 31.69 -14.31
N ALA A 30 -17.62 31.32 -13.13
CA ALA A 30 -18.58 32.08 -12.29
C ALA A 30 -19.15 31.18 -11.16
N SER A 31 -19.21 31.73 -9.94
CA SER A 31 -19.85 31.19 -8.72
C SER A 31 -19.11 30.09 -7.93
N PRO A 32 -18.99 30.21 -6.58
CA PRO A 32 -18.44 29.16 -5.72
C PRO A 32 -19.51 28.10 -5.46
N GLU A 33 -19.71 27.20 -6.42
CA GLU A 33 -20.37 25.93 -6.13
C GLU A 33 -19.42 25.01 -5.34
N PRO A 34 -19.95 24.23 -4.39
CA PRO A 34 -19.12 23.45 -3.48
C PRO A 34 -18.29 22.48 -4.30
N VAL A 35 -16.99 22.45 -4.03
CA VAL A 35 -16.01 21.53 -4.61
C VAL A 35 -16.56 20.11 -4.51
N VAL A 36 -17.18 19.63 -5.58
CA VAL A 36 -17.55 18.22 -5.74
C VAL A 36 -16.23 17.51 -5.90
N SER A 37 -15.72 17.06 -4.76
CA SER A 37 -14.60 16.14 -4.61
C SER A 37 -14.80 15.04 -5.64
N GLN A 38 -14.01 15.03 -6.73
CA GLN A 38 -14.07 13.94 -7.68
C GLN A 38 -13.88 12.65 -6.89
N PRO A 39 -14.87 11.74 -6.86
CA PRO A 39 -14.72 10.50 -6.15
C PRO A 39 -13.52 9.80 -6.79
N ALA A 40 -12.54 9.40 -5.98
CA ALA A 40 -11.44 8.56 -6.47
C ALA A 40 -12.05 7.47 -7.32
N ALA A 41 -11.68 7.41 -8.62
CA ALA A 41 -12.32 6.55 -9.60
C ALA A 41 -12.55 5.16 -9.00
N THR A 42 -13.79 4.89 -8.61
CA THR A 42 -14.13 3.64 -7.96
C THR A 42 -14.15 2.59 -9.05
N LEU A 43 -13.21 1.64 -8.98
CA LEU A 43 -13.14 0.56 -9.96
C LEU A 43 -14.51 -0.07 -10.14
N THR A 44 -14.95 -0.21 -11.39
CA THR A 44 -16.22 -0.86 -11.70
C THR A 44 -16.18 -2.30 -11.21
N ARG A 45 -17.35 -2.91 -11.00
CA ARG A 45 -17.44 -4.31 -10.56
C ARG A 45 -16.70 -5.26 -11.52
N GLN A 46 -16.73 -4.96 -12.81
CA GLN A 46 -16.01 -5.69 -13.85
C GLN A 46 -14.48 -5.52 -13.72
N GLN A 47 -14.00 -4.29 -13.49
CA GLN A 47 -12.57 -4.04 -13.27
C GLN A 47 -12.05 -4.73 -12.02
N LYS A 48 -12.81 -4.70 -10.91
CA LYS A 48 -12.43 -5.42 -9.68
C LYS A 48 -12.32 -6.92 -9.90
N LYS A 49 -13.26 -7.50 -10.66
CA LYS A 49 -13.23 -8.92 -11.02
C LYS A 49 -12.00 -9.25 -11.87
N LEU A 50 -11.70 -8.44 -12.88
CA LEU A 50 -10.53 -8.62 -13.74
C LEU A 50 -9.22 -8.55 -12.93
N VAL A 51 -9.08 -7.54 -12.05
CA VAL A 51 -7.92 -7.42 -11.18
C VAL A 51 -7.79 -8.64 -10.27
N TRP A 52 -8.90 -9.11 -9.69
CA TRP A 52 -8.89 -10.31 -8.86
C TRP A 52 -8.47 -11.56 -9.64
N GLU A 53 -8.95 -11.75 -10.88
CA GLU A 53 -8.57 -12.88 -11.74
C GLU A 53 -7.08 -12.85 -12.07
N ILE A 54 -6.53 -11.70 -12.46
CA ILE A 54 -5.11 -11.55 -12.79
C ILE A 54 -4.25 -11.81 -11.55
N VAL A 55 -4.58 -11.18 -10.41
CA VAL A 55 -3.82 -11.35 -9.17
C VAL A 55 -3.89 -12.80 -8.68
N SER A 56 -5.07 -13.43 -8.74
CA SER A 56 -5.25 -14.85 -8.39
C SER A 56 -4.36 -15.74 -9.24
N LEU A 57 -4.32 -15.52 -10.56
CA LEU A 57 -3.48 -16.30 -11.48
C LEU A 57 -1.99 -16.17 -11.14
N VAL A 58 -1.51 -14.95 -10.89
CA VAL A 58 -0.11 -14.70 -10.51
C VAL A 58 0.24 -15.36 -9.18
N LEU A 59 -0.65 -15.27 -8.17
CA LEU A 59 -0.44 -15.87 -6.85
C LEU A 59 -0.46 -17.40 -6.90
N ILE A 60 -1.40 -18.00 -7.63
CA ILE A 60 -1.47 -19.45 -7.81
C ILE A 60 -0.22 -19.96 -8.52
N SER A 61 0.22 -19.27 -9.58
CA SER A 61 1.47 -19.59 -10.27
C SER A 61 2.68 -19.53 -9.33
N SER A 62 2.74 -18.50 -8.47
CA SER A 62 3.81 -18.34 -7.48
C SER A 62 3.81 -19.45 -6.42
N ILE A 63 2.63 -19.84 -5.92
CA ILE A 63 2.46 -20.97 -4.98
C ILE A 63 2.95 -22.27 -5.62
N ILE A 64 2.50 -22.57 -6.83
CA ILE A 64 2.89 -23.79 -7.55
C ILE A 64 4.40 -23.82 -7.78
N ALA A 65 5.00 -22.70 -8.23
CA ALA A 65 6.43 -22.61 -8.43
C ALA A 65 7.22 -22.84 -7.13
N ALA A 66 6.84 -22.17 -6.03
CA ALA A 66 7.50 -22.33 -4.74
C ALA A 66 7.43 -23.78 -4.22
N LEU A 67 6.26 -24.42 -4.33
CA LEU A 67 6.07 -25.81 -3.92
C LEU A 67 6.87 -26.78 -4.79
N LEU A 68 6.87 -26.60 -6.11
CA LEU A 68 7.64 -27.45 -7.04
C LEU A 68 9.14 -27.33 -6.79
N ILE A 69 9.67 -26.11 -6.68
CA ILE A 69 11.09 -25.88 -6.40
C ILE A 69 11.47 -26.54 -5.08
N ASN A 70 10.65 -26.37 -4.05
CA ASN A 70 10.90 -27.00 -2.77
C ASN A 70 10.86 -28.53 -2.84
N LEU A 71 9.90 -29.11 -3.56
CA LEU A 71 9.81 -30.56 -3.71
C LEU A 71 11.00 -31.13 -4.48
N ILE A 72 11.46 -30.44 -5.52
CA ILE A 72 12.61 -30.83 -6.34
C ILE A 72 13.90 -30.76 -5.52
N VAL A 73 14.10 -29.67 -4.76
CA VAL A 73 15.37 -29.42 -4.05
C VAL A 73 15.43 -30.19 -2.72
N ASN A 74 14.38 -30.10 -1.90
CA ASN A 74 14.40 -30.56 -0.50
C ASN A 74 13.63 -31.87 -0.28
N LYS A 75 12.79 -32.31 -1.23
CA LYS A 75 11.88 -33.49 -1.10
C LYS A 75 10.92 -33.45 0.09
N THR A 76 10.92 -32.38 0.88
CA THR A 76 10.09 -32.13 2.06
C THR A 76 9.64 -30.68 2.05
N ILE A 77 8.52 -30.35 2.70
CA ILE A 77 8.05 -28.97 2.84
C ILE A 77 8.88 -28.29 3.92
N SER A 78 9.75 -27.37 3.50
CA SER A 78 10.62 -26.61 4.41
C SER A 78 10.42 -25.11 4.18
N TRP A 79 11.24 -24.46 3.35
CA TRP A 79 11.16 -23.04 3.04
C TRP A 79 9.93 -22.57 2.25
N SER A 80 9.20 -23.44 1.55
CA SER A 80 8.06 -23.04 0.71
C SER A 80 6.84 -22.63 1.53
N GLU A 81 6.83 -22.92 2.83
CA GLU A 81 5.75 -22.50 3.72
C GLU A 81 5.63 -20.96 3.81
N TYR A 82 6.75 -20.23 3.82
CA TYR A 82 6.73 -18.77 3.95
C TYR A 82 6.21 -18.05 2.69
N PRO A 83 6.66 -18.39 1.46
CA PRO A 83 6.08 -17.81 0.24
C PRO A 83 4.59 -18.16 0.08
N VAL A 84 4.19 -19.39 0.43
CA VAL A 84 2.79 -19.81 0.38
C VAL A 84 1.95 -19.01 1.38
N ALA A 85 2.42 -18.82 2.61
CA ALA A 85 1.78 -17.95 3.60
C ALA A 85 1.56 -16.52 3.08
N VAL A 86 2.59 -15.91 2.50
CA VAL A 86 2.47 -14.55 1.93
C VAL A 86 1.45 -14.52 0.77
N CYS A 87 1.48 -15.51 -0.12
CA CYS A 87 0.52 -15.56 -1.23
C CYS A 87 -0.93 -15.73 -0.74
N LEU A 88 -1.16 -16.61 0.25
CA LEU A 88 -2.48 -16.82 0.84
C LEU A 88 -3.02 -15.58 1.55
N THR A 89 -2.17 -14.87 2.30
CA THR A 89 -2.58 -13.61 2.95
C THR A 89 -2.98 -12.55 1.92
N ILE A 90 -2.16 -12.32 0.88
CA ILE A 90 -2.50 -11.38 -0.21
C ILE A 90 -3.79 -11.80 -0.90
N PHE A 91 -3.94 -13.08 -1.25
CA PHE A 91 -5.14 -13.61 -1.90
C PHE A 91 -6.40 -13.36 -1.08
N SER A 92 -6.32 -13.53 0.25
CA SER A 92 -7.45 -13.26 1.14
C SER A 92 -7.86 -11.78 1.10
N TYR A 93 -6.91 -10.84 1.26
CA TYR A 93 -7.21 -9.41 1.24
C TYR A 93 -7.79 -8.98 -0.11
N VAL A 94 -7.21 -9.45 -1.21
CA VAL A 94 -7.69 -9.13 -2.57
C VAL A 94 -9.12 -9.64 -2.77
N SER A 95 -9.43 -10.84 -2.28
CA SER A 95 -10.79 -11.41 -2.34
C SER A 95 -11.81 -10.61 -1.54
N PHE A 96 -11.48 -10.22 -0.30
CA PHE A 96 -12.35 -9.37 0.52
C PHE A 96 -12.56 -7.99 -0.10
N PHE A 97 -11.51 -7.39 -0.68
CA PHE A 97 -11.64 -6.07 -1.33
C PHE A 97 -12.41 -6.12 -2.66
N ALA A 98 -12.37 -7.26 -3.37
CA ALA A 98 -13.07 -7.45 -4.64
C ALA A 98 -14.56 -7.73 -4.45
N PHE A 99 -14.93 -8.63 -3.53
CA PHE A 99 -16.29 -9.18 -3.44
C PHE A 99 -17.12 -8.66 -2.26
N TRP A 100 -16.51 -8.22 -1.16
CA TRP A 100 -17.24 -7.79 0.03
C TRP A 100 -17.64 -6.31 -0.06
N SER A 101 -18.94 -6.00 0.10
CA SER A 101 -19.50 -4.65 -0.09
C SER A 101 -19.56 -3.78 1.19
N GLY A 102 -19.16 -4.32 2.33
CA GLY A 102 -19.13 -3.61 3.62
C GLY A 102 -18.11 -2.46 3.73
N SER A 103 -18.11 -1.82 4.91
CA SER A 103 -17.16 -0.75 5.24
C SER A 103 -15.71 -1.21 5.06
N SER A 104 -14.78 -0.28 4.81
CA SER A 104 -13.36 -0.65 4.68
C SER A 104 -12.80 -1.31 5.93
N ALA A 105 -13.30 -0.92 7.11
CA ALA A 105 -12.92 -1.52 8.37
C ALA A 105 -13.37 -2.99 8.44
N ALA A 106 -14.62 -3.27 8.03
CA ALA A 106 -15.12 -4.63 7.95
C ALA A 106 -14.33 -5.49 6.96
N ARG A 107 -13.96 -4.93 5.79
CA ARG A 107 -13.10 -5.62 4.81
C ARG A 107 -11.69 -5.92 5.34
N MET A 108 -11.07 -4.95 6.02
CA MET A 108 -9.75 -5.13 6.64
C MET A 108 -9.80 -6.20 7.74
N LEU A 109 -10.82 -6.15 8.59
CA LEU A 109 -11.01 -7.12 9.68
C LEU A 109 -11.29 -8.53 9.13
N GLY A 110 -12.16 -8.66 8.13
CA GLY A 110 -12.41 -9.93 7.45
C GLY A 110 -11.14 -10.52 6.83
N GLY A 111 -10.38 -9.69 6.09
CA GLY A 111 -9.09 -10.10 5.53
C GLY A 111 -8.07 -10.52 6.59
N PHE A 112 -7.99 -9.79 7.72
CA PHE A 112 -7.12 -10.12 8.85
C PHE A 112 -7.50 -11.47 9.48
N ILE A 113 -8.77 -11.65 9.84
CA ILE A 113 -9.26 -12.88 10.48
C ILE A 113 -9.03 -14.08 9.56
N THR A 114 -9.41 -13.97 8.28
CA THR A 114 -9.21 -15.05 7.32
C THR A 114 -7.74 -15.34 7.08
N SER A 115 -6.89 -14.32 6.96
CA SER A 115 -5.43 -14.49 6.87
C SER A 115 -4.87 -15.21 8.10
N ALA A 116 -5.26 -14.79 9.31
CA ALA A 116 -4.79 -15.42 10.55
C ALA A 116 -5.20 -16.90 10.63
N VAL A 117 -6.45 -17.23 10.27
CA VAL A 117 -6.92 -18.62 10.22
C VAL A 117 -6.16 -19.42 9.16
N LEU A 118 -5.94 -18.88 7.96
CA LEU A 118 -5.18 -19.54 6.90
C LEU A 118 -3.72 -19.80 7.32
N LEU A 119 -3.08 -18.86 8.01
CA LEU A 119 -1.72 -19.02 8.53
C LEU A 119 -1.64 -20.10 9.60
N LEU A 120 -2.61 -20.15 10.53
CA LEU A 120 -2.67 -21.20 11.55
C LEU A 120 -2.91 -22.57 10.92
N LEU A 121 -3.82 -22.68 9.94
CA LEU A 121 -4.04 -23.91 9.20
C LEU A 121 -2.75 -24.36 8.49
N LEU A 122 -2.07 -23.44 7.81
CA LEU A 122 -0.81 -23.74 7.12
C LEU A 122 0.24 -24.29 8.09
N ASP A 123 0.42 -23.65 9.25
CA ASP A 123 1.35 -24.11 10.31
C ASP A 123 1.02 -25.53 10.75
N THR A 124 -0.27 -25.82 11.01
CA THR A 124 -0.70 -27.17 11.40
C THR A 124 -0.44 -28.22 10.32
N PHE A 125 -0.54 -27.86 9.03
CA PHE A 125 -0.22 -28.76 7.92
C PHE A 125 1.29 -28.98 7.73
N THR A 126 2.12 -27.98 8.03
CA THR A 126 3.59 -28.09 7.95
C THR A 126 4.21 -28.68 9.22
N GLY A 127 3.39 -29.00 10.22
CA GLY A 127 3.80 -29.68 11.45
C GLY A 127 4.28 -28.73 12.55
N GLY A 128 4.00 -27.44 12.44
CA GLY A 128 4.33 -26.42 13.42
C GLY A 128 3.09 -25.88 14.15
N LEU A 129 3.28 -25.47 15.38
CA LEU A 129 2.28 -24.67 16.14
C LEU A 129 2.92 -23.43 16.74
N SER A 130 4.13 -23.09 16.30
CA SER A 130 4.94 -22.03 16.92
C SER A 130 5.12 -20.83 16.01
N TRP A 131 5.52 -20.98 14.74
CA TRP A 131 5.93 -19.82 13.94
C TRP A 131 4.73 -18.95 13.51
N ALA A 132 3.56 -19.54 13.21
CA ALA A 132 2.43 -18.72 12.79
C ALA A 132 1.92 -17.85 13.93
N ALA A 133 1.79 -18.41 15.14
CA ALA A 133 1.34 -17.66 16.31
C ALA A 133 2.38 -16.68 16.84
N THR A 134 3.67 -17.05 16.85
CA THR A 134 4.74 -16.22 17.44
C THR A 134 5.30 -15.16 16.49
N ILE A 135 5.28 -15.40 15.17
CA ILE A 135 5.89 -14.50 14.18
C ILE A 135 4.84 -14.00 13.19
N ALA A 136 4.13 -14.91 12.52
CA ALA A 136 3.29 -14.53 11.37
C ALA A 136 2.10 -13.66 11.76
N ILE A 137 1.39 -14.00 12.84
CA ILE A 137 0.23 -13.23 13.34
C ILE A 137 0.66 -11.84 13.84
N PRO A 138 1.72 -11.68 14.67
CA PRO A 138 2.24 -10.35 15.01
C PRO A 138 2.62 -9.51 13.80
N VAL A 139 3.30 -10.10 12.81
CA VAL A 139 3.66 -9.40 11.57
C VAL A 139 2.41 -9.00 10.78
N LEU A 140 1.43 -9.90 10.65
CA LEU A 140 0.14 -9.65 10.00
C LEU A 140 -0.62 -8.52 10.70
N LEU A 141 -0.59 -8.48 12.03
CA LEU A 141 -1.23 -7.43 12.82
C LEU A 141 -0.59 -6.06 12.54
N VAL A 142 0.74 -5.98 12.55
CA VAL A 142 1.44 -4.72 12.24
C VAL A 142 1.19 -4.31 10.78
N ALA A 143 1.28 -5.22 9.82
CA ALA A 143 1.03 -4.94 8.41
C ALA A 143 -0.42 -4.44 8.17
N SER A 144 -1.40 -5.07 8.82
CA SER A 144 -2.80 -4.65 8.72
C SER A 144 -3.06 -3.29 9.37
N LEU A 145 -2.40 -3.00 10.50
CA LEU A 145 -2.49 -1.69 11.16
C LEU A 145 -1.86 -0.57 10.30
N ILE A 146 -0.67 -0.80 9.74
CA ILE A 146 -0.01 0.15 8.83
C ILE A 146 -0.90 0.40 7.61
N THR A 147 -1.48 -0.66 7.04
CA THR A 147 -2.40 -0.54 5.89
C THR A 147 -3.66 0.24 6.27
N ALA A 148 -4.23 0.01 7.45
CA ALA A 148 -5.39 0.74 7.94
C ALA A 148 -5.09 2.24 8.14
N ILE A 149 -3.92 2.57 8.72
CA ILE A 149 -3.43 3.94 8.87
C ILE A 149 -3.28 4.59 7.49
N PHE A 150 -2.63 3.89 6.55
CA PHE A 150 -2.45 4.37 5.18
C PHE A 150 -3.80 4.66 4.51
N LEU A 151 -4.76 3.73 4.59
CA LEU A 151 -6.12 3.93 4.09
C LEU A 151 -6.82 5.13 4.75
N SER A 152 -6.62 5.34 6.06
CA SER A 152 -7.15 6.51 6.75
C SER A 152 -6.56 7.82 6.20
N ILE A 153 -5.23 7.87 6.05
CA ILE A 153 -4.52 9.02 5.47
C ILE A 153 -5.03 9.31 4.06
N THR A 154 -5.23 8.28 3.22
CA THR A 154 -5.74 8.46 1.85
C THR A 154 -7.15 9.06 1.78
N ARG A 155 -7.97 8.82 2.81
CA ARG A 155 -9.33 9.36 2.89
C ARG A 155 -9.36 10.82 3.31
N HIS A 156 -8.48 11.19 4.23
CA HIS A 156 -8.38 12.56 4.75
C HIS A 156 -7.54 13.47 3.86
N THR A 157 -6.71 12.91 2.96
CA THR A 157 -5.85 13.71 2.09
C THR A 157 -6.58 14.16 0.82
N VAL A 158 -6.73 15.48 0.66
CA VAL A 158 -7.39 16.11 -0.50
C VAL A 158 -6.53 15.99 -1.77
N SER A 159 -5.20 15.99 -1.66
CA SER A 159 -4.26 15.90 -2.79
C SER A 159 -3.65 14.48 -2.93
N LYS A 160 -4.21 13.66 -3.82
CA LYS A 160 -3.90 12.22 -3.97
C LYS A 160 -2.71 11.88 -4.90
N GLY A 161 -1.87 12.86 -5.25
CA GLY A 161 -0.74 12.69 -6.18
C GLY A 161 0.49 12.05 -5.53
N VAL A 162 1.67 12.61 -5.83
CA VAL A 162 3.00 12.10 -5.39
C VAL A 162 3.12 11.88 -3.86
N ASN A 163 2.38 12.63 -3.05
CA ASN A 163 2.34 12.49 -1.60
C ASN A 163 1.90 11.09 -1.14
N LEU A 164 0.97 10.47 -1.88
CA LEU A 164 0.47 9.13 -1.56
C LEU A 164 1.57 8.06 -1.69
N ILE A 165 2.39 8.20 -2.73
CA ILE A 165 3.53 7.31 -3.00
C ILE A 165 4.56 7.45 -1.87
N ALA A 166 4.85 8.67 -1.43
CA ALA A 166 5.75 8.92 -0.31
C ALA A 166 5.26 8.26 1.00
N TYR A 167 3.96 8.35 1.30
CA TYR A 167 3.40 7.66 2.48
C TYR A 167 3.45 6.14 2.38
N ALA A 168 3.30 5.57 1.18
CA ALA A 168 3.45 4.13 0.98
C ALA A 168 4.89 3.67 1.25
N PHE A 169 5.88 4.44 0.80
CA PHE A 169 7.29 4.20 1.09
C PHE A 169 7.60 4.30 2.60
N ILE A 170 7.08 5.32 3.28
CA ILE A 170 7.25 5.44 4.74
C ILE A 170 6.61 4.22 5.44
N GLY A 171 5.41 3.81 5.01
CA GLY A 171 4.74 2.62 5.56
C GLY A 171 5.55 1.33 5.36
N SER A 172 6.18 1.15 4.18
CA SER A 172 7.01 -0.03 3.92
C SER A 172 8.29 -0.03 4.76
N ALA A 173 8.94 1.12 4.97
CA ALA A 173 10.10 1.25 5.85
C ALA A 173 9.75 0.85 7.30
N VAL A 174 8.61 1.35 7.82
CA VAL A 174 8.12 0.99 9.16
C VAL A 174 7.83 -0.50 9.26
N LEU A 175 7.24 -1.09 8.21
CA LEU A 175 6.97 -2.53 8.17
C LEU A 175 8.27 -3.35 8.19
N CYS A 176 9.30 -2.95 7.45
CA CYS A 176 10.61 -3.63 7.48
C CYS A 176 11.24 -3.61 8.88
N VAL A 177 11.21 -2.46 9.57
CA VAL A 177 11.71 -2.34 10.95
C VAL A 177 10.91 -3.22 11.91
N ALA A 178 9.58 -3.25 11.76
CA ALA A 178 8.74 -4.11 12.59
C ALA A 178 9.00 -5.59 12.36
N ILE A 179 9.17 -6.02 11.10
CA ILE A 179 9.48 -7.41 10.77
C ILE A 179 10.81 -7.81 11.40
N GLU A 180 11.89 -7.03 11.20
CA GLU A 180 13.19 -7.35 11.80
C GLU A 180 13.12 -7.34 13.33
N GLY A 181 12.44 -6.36 13.93
CA GLY A 181 12.23 -6.30 15.37
C GLY A 181 11.50 -7.51 15.93
N ILE A 182 10.42 -7.96 15.29
CA ILE A 182 9.66 -9.16 15.68
C ILE A 182 10.54 -10.42 15.54
N LEU A 183 11.21 -10.60 14.40
CA LEU A 183 12.09 -11.75 14.18
C LEU A 183 13.22 -11.79 15.21
N SER A 184 13.88 -10.65 15.44
CA SER A 184 15.01 -10.51 16.37
C SER A 184 14.57 -10.81 17.81
N PHE A 185 13.42 -10.29 18.23
CA PHE A 185 12.84 -10.55 19.53
C PHE A 185 12.45 -12.03 19.73
N CYS A 186 11.83 -12.64 18.71
CA CYS A 186 11.45 -14.05 18.76
C CYS A 186 12.68 -14.99 18.82
N HIS A 187 13.77 -14.65 18.11
CA HIS A 187 14.95 -15.51 18.01
C HIS A 187 15.95 -15.28 19.16
N THR A 188 16.25 -14.03 19.51
CA THR A 188 17.35 -13.68 20.44
C THR A 188 16.89 -13.06 21.75
N ARG A 189 15.58 -12.81 21.93
CA ARG A 189 15.00 -12.05 23.05
C ARG A 189 15.56 -10.63 23.22
N THR A 190 16.33 -10.15 22.24
CA THR A 190 16.88 -8.80 22.18
C THR A 190 16.47 -8.17 20.86
N ILE A 191 16.22 -6.86 20.85
CA ILE A 191 15.89 -6.14 19.62
C ILE A 191 17.21 -5.69 19.00
N ARG A 192 17.63 -6.37 17.92
CA ARG A 192 18.74 -5.97 17.07
C ARG A 192 18.20 -5.63 15.69
N LEU A 193 18.49 -4.42 15.22
CA LEU A 193 18.08 -3.89 13.93
C LEU A 193 19.34 -3.56 13.13
N GLU A 194 19.58 -4.28 12.04
CA GLU A 194 20.75 -4.10 11.20
C GLU A 194 20.32 -3.73 9.78
N TRP A 195 19.59 -4.63 9.11
CA TRP A 195 19.24 -4.44 7.70
C TRP A 195 18.07 -3.48 7.51
N SER A 196 17.10 -3.45 8.43
CA SER A 196 15.97 -2.54 8.33
C SER A 196 16.37 -1.08 8.51
N LEU A 197 17.44 -0.78 9.25
CA LEU A 197 17.97 0.58 9.40
C LEU A 197 18.52 1.11 8.08
N ILE A 198 19.25 0.26 7.34
CA ILE A 198 19.80 0.60 6.01
C ILE A 198 18.64 0.86 5.04
N VAL A 199 17.65 -0.03 5.00
CA VAL A 199 16.46 0.11 4.16
C VAL A 199 15.69 1.38 4.53
N CYS A 200 15.49 1.63 5.82
CA CYS A 200 14.78 2.81 6.33
C CYS A 200 15.46 4.10 5.87
N LEU A 201 16.79 4.20 5.98
CA LEU A 201 17.54 5.37 5.53
C LEU A 201 17.34 5.62 4.03
N CYS A 202 17.53 4.60 3.19
CA CYS A 202 17.36 4.71 1.74
C CYS A 202 15.94 5.14 1.35
N VAL A 203 14.93 4.51 1.96
CA VAL A 203 13.52 4.78 1.66
C VAL A 203 13.11 6.17 2.16
N LEU A 204 13.60 6.61 3.32
CA LEU A 204 13.33 7.95 3.84
C LEU A 204 13.90 9.05 2.93
N LEU A 205 15.11 8.87 2.39
CA LEU A 205 15.68 9.83 1.44
C LEU A 205 14.80 9.98 0.19
N VAL A 206 14.33 8.86 -0.36
CA VAL A 206 13.41 8.85 -1.50
C VAL A 206 12.07 9.50 -1.13
N ALA A 207 11.49 9.15 0.03
CA ALA A 207 10.23 9.72 0.48
C ALA A 207 10.33 11.24 0.69
N ILE A 208 11.41 11.74 1.29
CA ILE A 208 11.66 13.17 1.48
C ILE A 208 11.79 13.88 0.13
N ALA A 209 12.50 13.29 -0.84
CA ALA A 209 12.61 13.86 -2.18
C ALA A 209 11.24 13.97 -2.88
N LEU A 210 10.41 12.92 -2.78
CA LEU A 210 9.04 12.91 -3.32
C LEU A 210 8.14 13.95 -2.64
N LEU A 211 8.23 14.09 -1.31
CA LEU A 211 7.49 15.12 -0.57
C LEU A 211 7.96 16.52 -0.94
N PHE A 212 9.27 16.75 -1.04
CA PHE A 212 9.84 18.02 -1.46
C PHE A 212 9.38 18.39 -2.87
N LEU A 213 9.40 17.45 -3.82
CA LEU A 213 8.88 17.65 -5.18
C LEU A 213 7.40 18.06 -5.13
N HIS A 214 6.59 17.36 -4.35
CA HIS A 214 5.18 17.69 -4.16
C HIS A 214 4.98 19.11 -3.60
N PHE A 215 5.73 19.49 -2.55
CA PHE A 215 5.64 20.82 -1.95
C PHE A 215 6.20 21.93 -2.83
N ARG A 216 7.28 21.69 -3.59
CA ARG A 216 7.83 22.67 -4.55
C ARG A 216 6.89 22.90 -5.72
N LEU A 217 6.29 21.86 -6.28
CA LEU A 217 5.25 22.01 -7.32
C LEU A 217 3.99 22.73 -6.77
N LYS A 218 3.76 22.66 -5.45
CA LYS A 218 2.74 23.46 -4.77
C LYS A 218 3.16 24.91 -4.51
N LYS A 219 4.43 25.17 -4.16
CA LYS A 219 4.98 26.48 -3.70
C LYS A 219 5.64 27.33 -4.78
N GLY A 220 6.12 26.77 -5.89
CA GLY A 220 6.72 27.52 -7.02
C GLY A 220 5.82 28.63 -7.57
N ARG A 221 4.51 28.51 -7.36
CA ARG A 221 3.48 29.50 -7.69
C ARG A 221 3.23 30.61 -6.68
N SER A 222 3.91 30.59 -5.53
CA SER A 222 3.76 31.64 -4.51
C SER A 222 4.76 32.78 -4.70
N LEU A 223 5.89 32.54 -5.37
CA LEU A 223 6.97 33.53 -5.50
C LEU A 223 6.73 34.51 -6.65
N GLU A 224 6.03 34.10 -7.71
CA GLU A 224 5.71 34.97 -8.84
C GLU A 224 4.70 36.09 -8.46
N LYS A 225 3.85 35.84 -7.45
CA LYS A 225 2.96 36.86 -6.88
C LYS A 225 3.67 37.92 -6.04
N THR A 226 4.88 37.65 -5.56
CA THR A 226 5.67 38.62 -4.76
C THR A 226 6.56 39.53 -5.60
N PHE A 227 6.79 39.22 -6.88
CA PHE A 227 7.67 40.02 -7.75
C PHE A 227 6.94 40.87 -8.81
N HIS A 228 5.61 40.77 -8.92
CA HIS A 228 4.78 41.66 -9.74
C HIS A 228 4.09 42.74 -8.90
N ARG A 229 4.88 43.62 -8.28
CA ARG A 229 4.38 44.90 -7.75
C ARG A 229 5.26 46.04 -8.21
#